data_AF-A0A1G0BWT5-F1
#
_entry.id   AF-A0A1G0BWT5-F1
#
_cell.length_a   1.000
_cell.length_b   1.000
_cell.length_c   1.000
_cell.angle_alpha   90.00
_cell.angle_beta   90.00
_cell.angle_gamma   90.00
#
_symmetry.space_group_name_H-M   'P 1'
#
loop_
_entity.id
_entity.type
_entity.pdbx_description
1 polymer ?
#
loop_
_entity_poly.entity_id
_entity_poly.type
_entity_poly.pdbx_seq_one_letter_code
_entity_poly.pdbx_strand_id
1 'polypeptide(L)'
;MTAVNFKKTNIMKKMLFGLIATVMLSVSGNAQTITNEDLRLQLSKSMVSLVNDLKPNYKSGMTYKDFTNVILAGNTNSTIPTTGDNLLRKAHSFLEKNTTENEILKTYNGQEMADAYYFLKDSKDAKEGAIKVFGNEIIEKTKFGQNMLDSRVACCKWLSNAWNWVWGHKDEIIEIICLFTTLC
;
A
#
# COMPACT_ATOMS: atom_id res chain seq x y z
N MET A 1 -85.09 -11.58 19.08
CA MET A 1 -84.29 -12.41 18.15
C MET A 1 -83.22 -11.54 17.52
N THR A 2 -82.02 -12.09 17.46
CA THR A 2 -80.71 -11.46 17.56
C THR A 2 -80.18 -10.99 16.20
N ALA A 3 -79.67 -9.75 16.14
CA ALA A 3 -78.27 -9.44 15.83
C ALA A 3 -78.12 -7.97 15.37
N VAL A 4 -77.29 -7.19 16.07
CA VAL A 4 -76.39 -6.24 15.40
C VAL A 4 -75.04 -6.32 16.10
N ASN A 5 -74.07 -6.88 15.40
CA ASN A 5 -72.65 -6.86 15.73
C ASN A 5 -72.06 -5.54 15.23
N PHE A 6 -71.42 -4.75 16.11
CA PHE A 6 -70.48 -3.71 15.67
C PHE A 6 -69.05 -4.22 15.79
N LYS A 7 -68.50 -4.57 14.63
CA LYS A 7 -67.13 -5.01 14.38
C LYS A 7 -66.18 -3.81 14.52
N LYS A 8 -65.29 -3.86 15.52
CA LYS A 8 -64.20 -2.89 15.69
C LYS A 8 -63.21 -3.04 14.53
N THR A 9 -63.17 -2.07 13.62
CA THR A 9 -62.29 -2.09 12.45
C THR A 9 -61.24 -0.99 12.61
N ASN A 10 -60.06 -1.35 13.13
CA ASN A 10 -58.87 -0.52 13.08
C ASN A 10 -58.15 -0.77 11.74
N ILE A 11 -58.31 0.12 10.77
CA ILE A 11 -57.50 0.13 9.54
C ILE A 11 -57.06 1.57 9.23
N MET A 12 -55.97 1.99 9.86
CA MET A 12 -55.03 2.93 9.25
C MET A 12 -53.70 2.18 9.10
N LYS A 13 -53.56 1.45 7.98
CA LYS A 13 -52.32 0.81 7.54
C LYS A 13 -52.21 0.90 6.03
N LYS A 14 -52.11 2.11 5.49
CA LYS A 14 -51.63 2.33 4.13
C LYS A 14 -50.88 3.63 4.15
N MET A 15 -49.56 3.57 3.91
CA MET A 15 -48.63 4.62 3.44
C MET A 15 -47.24 4.40 4.08
N LEU A 16 -46.63 3.22 3.89
CA LEU A 16 -45.21 3.05 4.19
C LEU A 16 -44.56 1.94 3.34
N PHE A 17 -44.75 1.98 2.02
CA PHE A 17 -43.99 1.11 1.09
C PHE A 17 -43.53 1.87 -0.17
N GLY A 18 -43.26 3.17 -0.04
CA GLY A 18 -42.80 4.02 -1.16
C GLY A 18 -41.34 4.49 -1.08
N LEU A 19 -40.61 4.26 0.02
CA LEU A 19 -39.31 4.91 0.27
C LEU A 19 -38.09 3.98 0.18
N ILE A 20 -38.25 2.69 -0.14
CA ILE A 20 -37.12 1.74 -0.16
C ILE A 20 -36.55 1.52 -1.57
N ALA A 21 -37.30 1.83 -2.63
CA ALA A 21 -36.84 1.60 -4.00
C ALA A 21 -35.90 2.69 -4.55
N THR A 22 -35.92 3.91 -4.00
CA THR A 22 -35.15 5.04 -4.53
C THR A 22 -33.75 5.19 -3.94
N VAL A 23 -33.40 4.43 -2.89
CA VAL A 23 -32.10 4.56 -2.20
C VAL A 23 -31.08 3.50 -2.66
N MET A 24 -31.51 2.47 -3.40
CA MET A 24 -30.60 1.42 -3.89
C MET A 24 -29.97 1.69 -5.27
N LEU A 25 -30.29 2.82 -5.93
CA LEU A 25 -29.78 3.14 -7.27
C LEU A 25 -28.81 4.34 -7.32
N SER A 26 -28.41 4.91 -6.17
CA SER A 26 -27.49 6.06 -6.13
C SER A 26 -26.06 5.73 -5.67
N VAL A 27 -25.68 4.45 -5.68
CA VAL A 27 -24.27 4.03 -5.64
C VAL A 27 -23.91 3.35 -6.96
N SER A 28 -24.11 4.07 -8.06
CA SER A 28 -23.09 4.06 -9.11
C SER A 28 -21.84 4.69 -8.49
N GLY A 29 -21.04 3.85 -7.82
CA GLY A 29 -19.69 4.23 -7.45
C GLY A 29 -19.00 4.65 -8.74
N ASN A 30 -18.73 5.95 -8.88
CA ASN A 30 -17.82 6.41 -9.90
C ASN A 30 -16.47 5.78 -9.52
N ALA A 31 -16.08 4.69 -10.16
CA ALA A 31 -14.69 4.24 -10.17
C ALA A 31 -13.90 5.43 -10.69
N GLN A 32 -13.28 6.19 -9.78
CA GLN A 32 -12.44 7.31 -10.17
C GLN A 32 -11.23 6.69 -10.86
N THR A 33 -11.16 6.85 -12.17
CA THR A 33 -10.01 6.40 -12.96
C THR A 33 -8.74 6.97 -12.35
N ILE A 34 -7.87 6.09 -11.87
CA ILE A 34 -6.59 6.48 -11.30
C ILE A 34 -5.76 7.19 -12.37
N THR A 35 -5.30 8.41 -12.08
CA THR A 35 -4.40 9.12 -12.99
C THR A 35 -2.93 8.76 -12.72
N ASN A 36 -2.06 9.04 -13.69
CA ASN A 36 -0.61 8.90 -13.51
C ASN A 36 -0.10 9.71 -12.31
N GLU A 37 -0.68 10.89 -12.08
CA GLU A 37 -0.29 11.76 -10.97
C GLU A 37 -0.78 11.22 -9.62
N ASP A 38 -1.99 10.64 -9.56
CA ASP A 38 -2.49 9.96 -8.36
C ASP A 38 -1.60 8.77 -7.99
N LEU A 39 -1.23 7.96 -8.98
CA LEU A 39 -0.28 6.86 -8.78
C LEU A 39 1.08 7.40 -8.31
N ARG A 40 1.68 8.37 -9.02
CA ARG A 40 2.97 8.96 -8.64
C ARG A 40 2.95 9.49 -7.20
N LEU A 41 1.87 10.18 -6.82
CA LEU A 41 1.70 10.69 -5.46
C LEU A 41 1.57 9.56 -4.43
N GLN A 42 0.82 8.50 -4.74
CA GLN A 42 0.70 7.34 -3.86
C GLN A 42 2.03 6.59 -3.67
N LEU A 43 2.78 6.41 -4.76
CA LEU A 43 4.13 5.85 -4.73
C LEU A 43 5.08 6.74 -3.91
N SER A 44 4.93 8.06 -4.01
CA SER A 44 5.71 9.02 -3.22
C SER A 44 5.38 9.00 -1.74
N LYS A 45 4.11 8.90 -1.37
CA LYS A 45 3.70 8.68 0.04
C LYS A 45 4.29 7.39 0.59
N SER A 46 4.34 6.35 -0.23
CA SER A 46 4.91 5.06 0.16
C SER A 46 6.41 5.16 0.34
N MET A 47 7.12 5.89 -0.53
CA MET A 47 8.55 6.19 -0.38
C MET A 47 8.83 7.02 0.87
N VAL A 48 8.01 8.03 1.18
CA VAL A 48 8.11 8.79 2.44
C VAL A 48 7.98 7.85 3.64
N SER A 49 6.99 6.95 3.63
CA SER A 49 6.84 5.96 4.70
C SER A 49 8.07 5.07 4.82
N LEU A 50 8.59 4.53 3.71
CA LEU A 50 9.81 3.72 3.72
C LEU A 50 11.03 4.49 4.26
N VAL A 51 11.22 5.75 3.87
CA VAL A 51 12.31 6.60 4.37
C VAL A 51 12.19 6.81 5.88
N ASN A 52 10.99 7.10 6.38
CA ASN A 52 10.73 7.27 7.81
C ASN A 52 10.97 5.97 8.59
N ASP A 53 10.57 4.85 8.02
CA ASP A 53 10.74 3.50 8.53
C ASP A 53 12.25 3.13 8.64
N LEU A 54 13.06 3.56 7.68
CA LEU A 54 14.51 3.30 7.63
C LEU A 54 15.35 4.31 8.42
N LYS A 55 14.79 5.47 8.75
CA LYS A 55 15.50 6.57 9.44
C LYS A 55 16.18 6.13 10.76
N PRO A 56 15.59 5.29 11.62
CA PRO A 56 16.24 4.81 12.84
C PRO A 56 17.50 3.96 12.60
N ASN A 57 17.62 3.34 11.41
CA ASN A 57 18.75 2.51 11.02
C ASN A 57 19.87 3.30 10.34
N TYR A 58 19.64 4.57 10.02
CA TYR A 58 20.61 5.45 9.37
C TYR A 58 21.32 6.37 10.36
N LYS A 59 22.62 6.57 10.14
CA LYS A 59 23.41 7.60 10.81
C LYS A 59 24.02 8.52 9.75
N SER A 60 24.10 9.81 10.03
CA SER A 60 24.68 10.77 9.09
C SER A 60 26.10 10.34 8.68
N GLY A 61 26.37 10.39 7.36
CA GLY A 61 27.64 9.94 6.78
C GLY A 61 27.76 8.43 6.56
N MET A 62 26.76 7.63 6.91
CA MET A 62 26.74 6.19 6.67
C MET A 62 26.70 5.89 5.17
N THR A 63 27.66 5.11 4.68
CA THR A 63 27.68 4.66 3.29
C THR A 63 26.51 3.72 3.00
N TYR A 64 26.15 3.55 1.73
CA TYR A 64 25.10 2.59 1.36
C TYR A 64 25.42 1.16 1.83
N LYS A 65 26.70 0.76 1.78
CA LYS A 65 27.15 -0.55 2.26
C LYS A 65 26.97 -0.71 3.77
N ASP A 66 27.31 0.31 4.54
CA ASP A 66 27.12 0.27 6.00
C ASP A 66 25.63 0.25 6.37
N PHE A 67 24.83 1.00 5.61
CA PHE A 67 23.38 1.02 5.75
C PHE A 67 22.75 -0.36 5.51
N THR A 68 23.10 -1.03 4.41
CA THR A 68 22.59 -2.38 4.14
C THR A 68 23.12 -3.40 5.16
N ASN A 69 24.36 -3.26 5.66
CA ASN A 69 24.87 -4.10 6.74
C ASN A 69 24.03 -3.98 8.03
N VAL A 70 23.56 -2.78 8.38
CA VAL A 70 22.66 -2.57 9.53
C VAL A 70 21.32 -3.25 9.31
N ILE A 71 20.73 -3.09 8.12
CA ILE A 71 19.43 -3.71 7.77
C ILE A 71 19.52 -5.24 7.79
N LEU A 72 20.62 -5.78 7.24
CA LEU A 72 20.90 -7.21 7.21
C LEU A 72 21.34 -7.79 8.55
N ALA A 73 21.46 -6.97 9.59
CA ALA A 73 21.99 -7.36 10.89
C ALA A 73 23.35 -8.10 10.80
N GLY A 74 24.20 -7.67 9.87
CA GLY A 74 25.51 -8.28 9.62
C GLY A 74 25.50 -9.54 8.75
N ASN A 75 24.37 -9.99 8.23
CA ASN A 75 24.32 -11.09 7.26
C ASN A 75 24.71 -10.61 5.84
N THR A 76 26.02 -10.41 5.62
CA THR A 76 26.55 -9.84 4.37
C THR A 76 26.62 -10.81 3.20
N ASN A 77 26.35 -12.10 3.43
CA ASN A 77 26.38 -13.14 2.40
C ASN A 77 25.07 -13.26 1.63
N SER A 78 24.03 -12.53 2.05
CA SER A 78 22.72 -12.53 1.42
C SER A 78 22.67 -11.57 0.24
N THR A 79 22.24 -12.06 -0.91
CA THR A 79 21.98 -11.23 -2.09
C THR A 79 20.60 -10.59 -1.97
N ILE A 80 20.55 -9.26 -1.97
CA ILE A 80 19.32 -8.50 -2.10
C ILE A 80 18.90 -8.51 -3.59
N PRO A 81 17.67 -8.88 -3.95
CA PRO A 81 17.20 -8.74 -5.32
C PRO A 81 17.33 -7.28 -5.80
N THR A 82 17.59 -7.09 -7.09
CA THR A 82 17.83 -5.76 -7.69
C THR A 82 16.73 -4.76 -7.35
N THR A 83 15.46 -5.18 -7.36
CA THR A 83 14.33 -4.30 -7.04
C THR A 83 14.41 -3.78 -5.60
N GLY A 84 14.67 -4.66 -4.63
CA GLY A 84 14.86 -4.28 -3.23
C GLY A 84 16.11 -3.42 -3.04
N ASP A 85 17.21 -3.73 -3.72
CA ASP A 85 18.44 -2.92 -3.66
C ASP A 85 18.21 -1.50 -4.21
N ASN A 86 17.54 -1.37 -5.36
CA ASN A 86 17.20 -0.07 -5.94
C ASN A 86 16.33 0.76 -4.99
N LEU A 87 15.35 0.10 -4.36
CA LEU A 87 14.44 0.76 -3.42
C LEU A 87 15.17 1.23 -2.15
N LEU A 88 16.02 0.38 -1.56
CA LEU A 88 16.86 0.73 -0.42
C LEU A 88 17.86 1.84 -0.77
N ARG A 89 18.46 1.79 -1.95
CA ARG A 89 19.41 2.80 -2.43
C ARG A 89 18.74 4.15 -2.64
N LYS A 90 17.51 4.17 -3.17
CA LYS A 90 16.74 5.41 -3.30
C LYS A 90 16.41 5.99 -1.92
N ALA A 91 15.90 5.17 -1.01
CA ALA A 91 15.59 5.61 0.34
C ALA A 91 16.84 6.11 1.09
N HIS A 92 17.97 5.40 0.96
CA HIS A 92 19.27 5.84 1.48
C HIS A 92 19.68 7.20 0.92
N SER A 93 19.50 7.44 -0.38
CA SER A 93 19.84 8.74 -0.98
C SER A 93 19.02 9.91 -0.43
N PHE A 94 17.75 9.68 -0.05
CA PHE A 94 16.93 10.69 0.62
C PHE A 94 17.36 10.92 2.07
N LEU A 95 17.74 9.85 2.78
CA LEU A 95 18.28 9.93 4.14
C LEU A 95 19.63 10.68 4.16
N GLU A 96 20.51 10.38 3.22
CA GLU A 96 21.82 11.00 3.06
C GLU A 96 21.72 12.49 2.78
N LYS A 97 20.80 12.89 1.91
CA LYS A 97 20.54 14.30 1.57
C LYS A 97 19.67 15.02 2.60
N ASN A 98 19.17 14.31 3.62
CA ASN A 98 18.17 14.81 4.55
C ASN A 98 16.97 15.45 3.83
N THR A 99 16.51 14.82 2.74
CA THR A 99 15.41 15.30 1.91
C THR A 99 14.11 15.32 2.73
N THR A 100 13.37 16.43 2.65
CA THR A 100 12.12 16.57 3.40
C THR A 100 10.99 15.77 2.77
N GLU A 101 9.99 15.37 3.57
CA GLU A 101 8.81 14.64 3.06
C GLU A 101 8.12 15.40 1.91
N ASN A 102 7.93 16.72 2.07
CA ASN A 102 7.33 17.59 1.05
C ASN A 102 8.14 17.61 -0.25
N GLU A 103 9.47 17.52 -0.16
CA GLU A 103 10.33 17.48 -1.32
C GLU A 103 10.24 16.12 -2.03
N ILE A 104 10.20 15.01 -1.28
CA ILE A 104 9.96 13.67 -1.84
C ILE A 104 8.61 13.66 -2.58
N LEU A 105 7.54 14.16 -1.95
CA LEU A 105 6.20 14.20 -2.55
C LEU A 105 6.13 15.00 -3.87
N LYS A 106 6.97 16.03 -4.01
CA LYS A 106 7.02 16.89 -5.21
C LYS A 106 7.94 16.36 -6.30
N THR A 107 9.07 15.74 -5.93
CA THR A 107 10.17 15.46 -6.88
C THR A 107 10.33 13.98 -7.21
N TYR A 108 9.83 13.08 -6.36
CA TYR A 108 9.94 11.65 -6.60
C TYR A 108 8.98 11.21 -7.71
N ASN A 109 9.51 10.43 -8.66
CA ASN A 109 8.78 9.96 -9.82
C ASN A 109 8.07 8.61 -9.57
N GLY A 110 8.29 7.95 -8.43
CA GLY A 110 7.61 6.70 -8.10
C GLY A 110 8.27 5.43 -8.64
N GLN A 111 9.31 5.50 -9.46
CA GLN A 111 9.79 4.35 -10.26
C GLN A 111 10.14 3.11 -9.42
N GLU A 112 11.02 3.23 -8.43
CA GLU A 112 11.43 2.07 -7.62
C GLU A 112 10.27 1.49 -6.79
N MET A 113 9.33 2.34 -6.37
CA MET A 113 8.11 1.88 -5.71
C MET A 113 7.18 1.16 -6.70
N ALA A 114 7.05 1.65 -7.94
CA ALA A 114 6.25 0.97 -8.97
C ALA A 114 6.82 -0.41 -9.28
N ASP A 115 8.15 -0.53 -9.41
CA ASP A 115 8.84 -1.80 -9.61
C ASP A 115 8.53 -2.76 -8.45
N ALA A 116 8.57 -2.28 -7.20
CA ALA A 116 8.23 -3.09 -6.03
C ALA A 116 6.75 -3.54 -6.05
N TYR A 117 5.83 -2.65 -6.41
CA TYR A 117 4.39 -2.94 -6.49
C TYR A 117 4.07 -3.97 -7.58
N TYR A 118 4.83 -3.98 -8.67
CA TYR A 118 4.72 -4.99 -9.72
C TYR A 118 4.92 -6.42 -9.17
N PHE A 119 5.83 -6.61 -8.21
CA PHE A 119 5.99 -7.93 -7.56
C PHE A 119 4.86 -8.25 -6.58
N LEU A 120 4.20 -7.23 -6.02
CA LEU A 120 3.05 -7.43 -5.13
C LEU A 120 1.81 -7.91 -5.90
N LYS A 121 1.54 -7.42 -7.12
CA LYS A 121 0.32 -7.81 -7.87
C LYS A 121 0.20 -9.31 -8.12
N ASP A 122 1.31 -9.98 -8.38
CA ASP A 122 1.38 -11.41 -8.71
C ASP A 122 1.66 -12.30 -7.49
N SER A 123 1.62 -11.72 -6.29
CA SER A 123 1.83 -12.45 -5.04
C SER A 123 0.49 -12.83 -4.41
N LYS A 124 0.48 -13.89 -3.60
CA LYS A 124 -0.72 -14.34 -2.88
C LYS A 124 -0.96 -13.50 -1.61
N ASP A 125 0.12 -13.04 -1.00
CA ASP A 125 0.12 -12.22 0.20
C ASP A 125 1.32 -11.25 0.21
N ALA A 126 1.31 -10.33 1.18
CA ALA A 126 2.38 -9.36 1.37
C ALA A 126 3.74 -10.02 1.68
N LYS A 127 3.75 -11.21 2.30
CA LYS A 127 5.00 -11.93 2.62
C LYS A 127 5.67 -12.42 1.34
N GLU A 128 4.94 -13.09 0.46
CA GLU A 128 5.45 -13.55 -0.82
C GLU A 128 5.95 -12.35 -1.65
N GLY A 129 5.19 -11.26 -1.68
CA GLY A 129 5.60 -10.03 -2.36
C GLY A 129 6.89 -9.43 -1.79
N ALA A 130 6.99 -9.34 -0.47
CA ALA A 130 8.19 -8.85 0.20
C ALA A 130 9.41 -9.73 -0.07
N ILE A 131 9.24 -11.06 -0.13
CA ILE A 131 10.31 -11.99 -0.49
C ILE A 131 10.77 -11.76 -1.93
N LYS A 132 9.86 -11.49 -2.87
CA LYS A 132 10.23 -11.16 -4.26
C LYS A 132 10.99 -9.84 -4.36
N VAL A 133 10.59 -8.82 -3.58
CA VAL A 133 11.23 -7.50 -3.59
C VAL A 133 12.59 -7.52 -2.89
N PHE A 134 12.66 -8.04 -1.66
CA PHE A 134 13.83 -7.92 -0.78
C PHE A 134 14.61 -9.22 -0.57
N GLY A 135 14.07 -10.35 -1.01
CA GLY A 135 14.70 -11.65 -0.85
C GLY A 135 14.35 -12.31 0.49
N ASN A 136 14.33 -13.64 0.48
CA ASN A 136 13.94 -14.43 1.66
C ASN A 136 14.84 -14.17 2.87
N GLU A 137 16.14 -13.99 2.63
CA GLU A 137 17.14 -13.73 3.67
C GLU A 137 16.81 -12.47 4.48
N ILE A 138 16.38 -11.39 3.82
CA ILE A 138 16.00 -10.15 4.53
C ILE A 138 14.72 -10.41 5.31
N ILE A 139 13.70 -10.92 4.64
CA ILE A 139 12.35 -11.05 5.20
C ILE A 139 12.33 -11.98 6.40
N GLU A 140 12.98 -13.14 6.32
CA GLU A 140 12.89 -14.15 7.37
C GLU A 140 13.96 -14.01 8.45
N LYS A 141 15.15 -13.47 8.14
CA LYS A 141 16.29 -13.52 9.06
C LYS A 141 16.63 -12.18 9.72
N THR A 142 16.00 -11.08 9.33
CA THR A 142 16.29 -9.76 9.90
C THR A 142 15.11 -9.23 10.69
N LYS A 143 15.38 -8.45 11.74
CA LYS A 143 14.31 -7.72 12.46
C LYS A 143 13.58 -6.74 11.54
N PHE A 144 14.30 -6.13 10.60
CA PHE A 144 13.71 -5.25 9.60
C PHE A 144 12.68 -5.99 8.74
N GLY A 145 13.04 -7.15 8.17
CA GLY A 145 12.15 -7.97 7.37
C GLY A 145 10.95 -8.52 8.14
N GLN A 146 11.15 -8.97 9.38
CA GLN A 146 10.05 -9.42 10.24
C GLN A 146 9.09 -8.29 10.60
N ASN A 147 9.62 -7.09 10.91
CA ASN A 147 8.81 -5.89 11.13
C ASN A 147 8.05 -5.46 9.87
N MET A 148 8.58 -5.80 8.68
CA MET A 148 7.92 -5.52 7.40
C MET A 148 6.60 -6.26 7.24
N LEU A 149 6.52 -7.47 7.79
CA LEU A 149 5.34 -8.32 7.69
C LEU A 149 4.37 -8.11 8.86
N ASP A 150 4.83 -7.57 9.99
CA ASP A 150 3.97 -7.32 11.14
C ASP A 150 3.19 -6.02 10.97
N SER A 151 1.92 -6.14 10.58
CA SER A 151 1.00 -5.00 10.42
C SER A 151 0.76 -4.20 11.72
N ARG A 152 1.16 -4.74 12.89
CA ARG A 152 1.10 -4.03 14.17
C ARG A 152 2.34 -3.17 14.44
N VAL A 153 3.41 -3.34 13.68
CA VAL A 153 4.65 -2.58 13.84
C VAL A 153 4.61 -1.32 12.97
N ALA A 154 4.79 -0.16 13.58
CA ALA A 154 4.74 1.11 12.87
C ALA A 154 5.88 1.31 11.85
N CYS A 155 6.98 0.57 12.03
CA CYS A 155 8.26 0.73 11.34
C CYS A 155 8.26 0.23 9.88
N CYS A 156 7.16 -0.29 9.32
CA CYS A 156 7.11 -0.76 7.94
C CYS A 156 5.73 -0.61 7.29
N LYS A 157 4.99 0.45 7.66
CA LYS A 157 3.61 0.66 7.19
C LYS A 157 3.50 0.74 5.67
N TRP A 158 4.58 1.15 4.99
CA TRP A 158 4.58 1.28 3.54
C TRP A 158 4.20 -0.03 2.85
N LEU A 159 4.68 -1.19 3.30
CA LEU A 159 4.41 -2.47 2.62
C LEU A 159 2.93 -2.86 2.78
N SER A 160 2.38 -2.73 3.98
CA SER A 160 0.96 -3.00 4.20
C SER A 160 0.07 -2.05 3.40
N ASN A 161 0.43 -0.77 3.34
CA ASN A 161 -0.30 0.22 2.55
C ASN A 161 -0.19 -0.08 1.05
N ALA A 162 1.00 -0.46 0.58
CA ALA A 162 1.25 -0.85 -0.80
C ALA A 162 0.39 -2.05 -1.20
N TRP A 163 0.43 -3.10 -0.38
CA TRP A 163 -0.35 -4.31 -0.60
C TRP A 163 -1.85 -4.03 -0.66
N ASN A 164 -2.39 -3.33 0.34
CA ASN A 164 -3.80 -2.98 0.40
C ASN A 164 -4.23 -2.13 -0.80
N TRP A 165 -3.37 -1.21 -1.23
CA TRP A 165 -3.65 -0.36 -2.37
C TRP A 165 -3.65 -1.12 -3.70
N VAL A 166 -2.64 -1.97 -3.93
CA VAL A 166 -2.60 -2.85 -5.11
C VAL A 166 -3.83 -3.73 -5.14
N TRP A 167 -4.19 -4.37 -4.02
CA TRP A 167 -5.36 -5.23 -3.95
C TRP A 167 -6.67 -4.47 -4.22
N GLY A 168 -6.79 -3.25 -3.68
CA GLY A 168 -7.99 -2.43 -3.80
C GLY A 168 -8.26 -1.88 -5.20
N HIS A 169 -7.25 -1.84 -6.08
CA HIS A 169 -7.42 -1.31 -7.43
C HIS A 169 -6.67 -2.14 -8.49
N LYS A 170 -6.62 -3.47 -8.31
CA LYS A 170 -5.91 -4.42 -9.19
C LYS A 170 -6.24 -4.20 -10.67
N ASP A 171 -7.48 -3.89 -11.00
CA ASP A 171 -7.95 -3.79 -12.39
C ASP A 171 -7.60 -2.46 -13.08
N GLU A 172 -7.24 -1.42 -12.31
CA GLU A 172 -7.05 -0.05 -12.84
C GLU A 172 -5.57 0.37 -12.88
N ILE A 173 -4.73 -0.17 -11.98
CA ILE A 173 -3.36 0.33 -11.80
C ILE A 173 -2.33 -0.42 -12.66
N ILE A 174 -2.57 -1.69 -13.03
CA ILE A 174 -1.53 -2.54 -13.63
C ILE A 174 -1.00 -1.94 -14.94
N GLU A 175 -1.89 -1.40 -15.78
CA GLU A 175 -1.50 -0.70 -17.02
C GLU A 175 -0.66 0.55 -16.73
N ILE A 176 -0.98 1.28 -15.67
CA ILE A 176 -0.27 2.50 -15.29
C ILE A 176 1.10 2.16 -14.71
N ILE A 177 1.22 1.15 -13.83
CA ILE A 177 2.51 0.66 -13.31
C ILE A 177 3.44 0.30 -14.47
N CYS A 178 2.94 -0.32 -15.53
CA CYS A 178 3.75 -0.62 -16.71
C CYS A 178 4.41 0.60 -17.35
N LEU A 179 3.83 1.79 -17.23
CA LEU A 179 4.42 3.03 -17.75
C LEU A 179 5.57 3.56 -16.89
N PHE A 180 5.64 3.16 -15.61
CA PHE A 180 6.70 3.57 -14.68
C PHE A 180 7.84 2.55 -14.60
N THR A 181 7.54 1.28 -14.84
CA THR A 181 8.51 0.18 -14.72
C THR A 181 9.13 -0.17 -16.07
N THR A 182 10.36 -0.68 -16.07
CA THR A 182 10.97 -1.29 -17.27
C THR A 182 10.62 -2.78 -17.41
N LEU A 183 9.65 -3.27 -16.63
CA LEU A 183 9.35 -4.69 -16.44
C LEU A 183 8.08 -5.15 -17.16
N CYS A 184 7.72 -4.43 -18.21
CA CYS A 184 6.74 -4.83 -19.21
C CYS A 184 7.49 -5.13 -20.52
#